data_AF-A0A1J7CFD2-F1
#
_entry.id   AF-A0A1J7CFD2-F1
#
_cell.length_a   1.000
_cell.length_b   1.000
_cell.length_c   1.000
_cell.angle_alpha   90.00
_cell.angle_beta   90.00
_cell.angle_gamma   90.00
#
_symmetry.space_group_name_H-M   'P 1'
#
loop_
_entity.id
_entity.type
_entity.pdbx_description
1 polymer ?
#
loop_
_entity_poly.entity_id
_entity_poly.type
_entity_poly.pdbx_seq_one_letter_code
_entity_poly.pdbx_strand_id
1 'polypeptide(L)'
;MSNAENIIDDISTFLDKFSLKKNKLTKEDLINFIEEKWAEADDEKYNIYQAYIIAGRMTNEYIWAKDFPNMMRWLDINDRHTASGRNEPYVRNYYRGQCCLECGNEEKALEYFYLCYNENPDYIFTRAPFCYEFFNKHLENPRDIVKEDEGEDNFFDSVALEEWQSFFGEEEIIRCEILFDDEEEEELAIEHENGINYLETNQKEILQSILTELLKVYPQWQKDYNYSEEDKPDFMPDVMEIKGFASLISPAAVYITSVFKENLPYIGFLFSCSWDSEHGLGVMTHKNRIVKIGGADTAFLTWIEEK
;
A
#
# COMPACT_ATOMS: atom_id res chain seq x y z
N MET A 1 26.31 13.92 5.97
CA MET A 1 24.91 14.25 5.73
C MET A 1 24.70 15.72 6.07
N SER A 2 24.02 16.46 5.21
CA SER A 2 23.63 17.84 5.49
C SER A 2 22.59 17.91 6.60
N ASN A 3 22.28 19.12 7.08
CA ASN A 3 21.23 19.28 8.08
C ASN A 3 19.87 18.81 7.54
N ALA A 4 19.55 19.16 6.28
CA ALA A 4 18.34 18.69 5.62
C ALA A 4 18.29 17.17 5.47
N GLU A 5 19.38 16.51 5.05
CA GLU A 5 19.42 15.04 4.92
C GLU A 5 19.08 14.36 6.24
N ASN A 6 19.75 14.74 7.35
CA ASN A 6 19.46 14.14 8.66
C ASN A 6 18.01 14.34 9.10
N ILE A 7 17.43 15.51 8.86
CA ILE A 7 16.04 15.80 9.27
C ILE A 7 15.03 15.05 8.40
N ILE A 8 15.30 14.91 7.11
CA ILE A 8 14.43 14.13 6.21
C ILE A 8 14.51 12.64 6.54
N ASP A 9 15.68 12.14 6.95
CA ASP A 9 15.85 10.76 7.43
C ASP A 9 15.13 10.54 8.77
N ASP A 10 15.19 11.51 9.70
CA ASP A 10 14.43 11.49 10.96
C ASP A 10 12.91 11.40 10.69
N ILE A 11 12.39 12.23 9.77
CA ILE A 11 10.97 12.21 9.40
C ILE A 11 10.59 10.89 8.76
N SER A 12 11.43 10.36 7.87
CA SER A 12 11.16 9.09 7.18
C SER A 12 11.12 7.93 8.17
N THR A 13 12.10 7.85 9.07
CA THR A 13 12.14 6.87 10.15
C THR A 13 10.90 6.97 11.05
N PHE A 14 10.47 8.20 11.39
CA PHE A 14 9.24 8.41 12.14
C PHE A 14 8.00 7.92 11.38
N LEU A 15 7.89 8.18 10.08
CA LEU A 15 6.77 7.70 9.25
C LEU A 15 6.71 6.17 9.18
N ASP A 16 7.87 5.51 9.10
CA ASP A 16 7.95 4.04 9.16
C ASP A 16 7.45 3.52 10.51
N LYS A 17 7.92 4.12 11.62
CA LYS A 17 7.44 3.77 12.97
C LYS A 17 5.95 4.05 13.17
N PHE A 18 5.44 5.13 12.56
CA PHE A 18 4.02 5.49 12.63
C PHE A 18 3.13 4.48 11.90
N SER A 19 3.66 3.83 10.86
CA SER A 19 2.95 2.81 10.08
C SER A 19 2.89 1.44 10.78
N LEU A 20 3.62 1.26 11.89
CA LEU A 20 3.63 -0.01 12.63
C LEU A 20 2.29 -0.26 13.33
N LYS A 21 1.84 -1.53 13.34
CA LYS A 21 0.60 -1.95 14.03
C LYS A 21 0.57 -1.59 15.52
N LYS A 22 1.74 -1.51 16.15
CA LYS A 22 1.90 -1.15 17.57
C LYS A 22 1.87 0.35 17.84
N ASN A 23 1.80 1.18 16.80
CA ASN A 23 1.73 2.63 16.95
C ASN A 23 0.48 3.04 17.75
N LYS A 24 0.65 4.05 18.60
CA LYS A 24 -0.43 4.64 19.42
C LYS A 24 -0.60 6.13 19.19
N LEU A 25 0.23 6.71 18.33
CA LEU A 25 0.17 8.12 17.96
C LEU A 25 -1.03 8.38 17.06
N THR A 26 -1.60 9.55 17.21
CA THR A 26 -2.71 10.03 16.39
C THR A 26 -2.19 10.69 15.11
N LYS A 27 -3.08 10.93 14.15
CA LYS A 27 -2.73 11.75 12.97
C LYS A 27 -2.33 13.17 13.34
N GLU A 28 -2.87 13.72 14.43
CA GLU A 28 -2.48 15.03 14.95
C GLU A 28 -1.03 15.00 15.45
N ASP A 29 -0.62 13.94 16.15
CA ASP A 29 0.77 13.76 16.58
C ASP A 29 1.73 13.65 15.39
N LEU A 30 1.33 12.93 14.32
CA LEU A 30 2.10 12.86 13.07
C LEU A 30 2.26 14.23 12.43
N ILE A 31 1.16 14.97 12.26
CA ILE A 31 1.17 16.30 11.65
C ILE A 31 2.11 17.22 12.45
N ASN A 32 1.95 17.26 13.77
CA ASN A 32 2.77 18.11 14.64
C ASN A 32 4.25 17.76 14.55
N PHE A 33 4.60 16.48 14.61
CA PHE A 33 5.99 16.04 14.50
C PHE A 33 6.63 16.47 13.16
N ILE A 34 5.93 16.25 12.05
CA ILE A 34 6.46 16.59 10.72
C ILE A 34 6.56 18.11 10.55
N GLU A 35 5.58 18.89 11.00
CA GLU A 35 5.67 20.36 10.94
C GLU A 35 6.87 20.90 11.72
N GLU A 36 7.07 20.42 12.95
CA GLU A 36 8.19 20.84 13.80
C GLU A 36 9.53 20.49 13.14
N LYS A 37 9.71 19.23 12.73
CA LYS A 37 10.95 18.77 12.09
C LYS A 37 11.18 19.44 10.74
N TRP A 38 10.16 19.57 9.91
CA TRP A 38 10.28 20.22 8.60
C TRP A 38 10.74 21.68 8.69
N ALA A 39 10.32 22.39 9.75
CA ALA A 39 10.73 23.77 10.01
C ALA A 39 12.22 23.90 10.40
N GLU A 40 12.82 22.86 10.97
CA GLU A 40 14.24 22.83 11.33
C GLU A 40 15.16 22.65 10.12
N ALA A 41 14.69 21.99 9.06
CA ALA A 41 15.50 21.70 7.88
C ALA A 41 15.73 22.96 7.03
N ASP A 42 16.97 23.15 6.60
CA ASP A 42 17.31 24.16 5.60
C ASP A 42 16.73 23.87 4.20
N ASP A 43 16.91 24.80 3.26
CA ASP A 43 16.31 24.73 1.92
C ASP A 43 16.88 23.59 1.05
N GLU A 44 17.97 22.92 1.45
CA GLU A 44 18.49 21.78 0.69
C GLU A 44 17.47 20.63 0.65
N LYS A 45 16.52 20.57 1.58
CA LYS A 45 15.40 19.61 1.57
C LYS A 45 14.63 19.58 0.25
N TYR A 46 14.56 20.70 -0.48
CA TYR A 46 13.89 20.77 -1.78
C TYR A 46 14.63 20.04 -2.92
N ASN A 47 15.82 19.51 -2.65
CA ASN A 47 16.58 18.65 -3.58
C ASN A 47 16.56 17.18 -3.16
N ILE A 48 16.02 16.85 -1.99
CA ILE A 48 15.97 15.49 -1.45
C ILE A 48 14.64 14.87 -1.85
N TYR A 49 14.67 13.85 -2.72
CA TYR A 49 13.45 13.24 -3.26
C TYR A 49 12.46 12.78 -2.18
N GLN A 50 12.97 12.30 -1.05
CA GLN A 50 12.14 11.89 0.08
C GLN A 50 11.31 13.05 0.67
N ALA A 51 11.81 14.29 0.63
CA ALA A 51 11.08 15.48 1.06
C ALA A 51 9.86 15.77 0.16
N TYR A 52 9.94 15.44 -1.14
CA TYR A 52 8.79 15.51 -2.06
C TYR A 52 7.69 14.52 -1.65
N ILE A 53 8.07 13.30 -1.26
CA ILE A 53 7.13 12.28 -0.77
C ILE A 53 6.48 12.75 0.54
N ILE A 54 7.28 13.28 1.47
CA ILE A 54 6.78 13.83 2.75
C ILE A 54 5.80 14.98 2.50
N ALA A 55 6.07 15.88 1.56
CA ALA A 55 5.16 16.97 1.23
C ALA A 55 3.81 16.46 0.70
N GLY A 56 3.84 15.47 -0.20
CA GLY A 56 2.62 14.80 -0.65
C GLY A 56 1.86 14.10 0.47
N ARG A 57 2.58 13.46 1.42
CA ARG A 57 1.97 12.88 2.62
C ARG A 57 1.25 13.93 3.46
N MET A 58 1.90 15.08 3.72
CA MET A 58 1.30 16.15 4.51
C MET A 58 0.08 16.79 3.84
N THR A 59 0.08 16.92 2.50
CA THR A 59 -1.12 17.32 1.75
C THR A 59 -2.30 16.39 2.07
N ASN A 60 -2.10 15.07 2.05
CA ASN A 60 -3.15 14.09 2.35
C ASN A 60 -3.64 14.16 3.80
N GLU A 61 -2.73 14.38 4.77
CA GLU A 61 -3.13 14.50 6.17
C GLU A 61 -3.99 15.74 6.43
N TYR A 62 -3.70 16.86 5.76
CA TYR A 62 -4.54 18.05 5.86
C TYR A 62 -5.84 17.96 5.07
N ILE A 63 -5.89 17.18 3.97
CA ILE A 63 -7.16 16.79 3.32
C ILE A 63 -8.04 16.02 4.30
N TRP A 64 -7.47 15.05 5.01
CA TRP A 64 -8.19 14.26 6.03
C TRP A 64 -8.70 15.15 7.17
N ALA A 65 -7.87 16.08 7.65
CA ALA A 65 -8.24 17.04 8.70
C ALA A 65 -9.22 18.12 8.23
N LYS A 66 -9.53 18.19 6.92
CA LYS A 66 -10.33 19.26 6.29
C LYS A 66 -9.76 20.67 6.54
N ASP A 67 -8.43 20.78 6.64
CA ASP A 67 -7.71 22.04 6.82
C ASP A 67 -7.19 22.55 5.47
N PHE A 68 -8.07 23.24 4.76
CA PHE A 68 -7.79 23.76 3.43
C PHE A 68 -6.57 24.72 3.37
N PRO A 69 -6.41 25.69 4.28
CA PRO A 69 -5.24 26.58 4.29
C PRO A 69 -3.90 25.83 4.38
N ASN A 70 -3.78 24.84 5.26
CA ASN A 70 -2.53 24.09 5.40
C ASN A 70 -2.32 23.11 4.25
N MET A 71 -3.38 22.45 3.76
CA MET A 71 -3.31 21.63 2.55
C MET A 71 -2.73 22.42 1.37
N MET A 72 -3.25 23.64 1.13
CA MET A 72 -2.74 24.54 0.08
C MET A 72 -1.28 24.96 0.31
N ARG A 73 -0.90 25.26 1.56
CA ARG A 73 0.50 25.58 1.90
C ARG A 73 1.43 24.42 1.55
N TRP A 74 1.04 23.17 1.81
CA TRP A 74 1.85 22.00 1.48
C TRP A 74 1.93 21.72 -0.02
N LEU A 75 0.87 21.99 -0.79
CA LEU A 75 0.94 22.00 -2.25
C LEU A 75 1.97 23.02 -2.77
N ASP A 76 1.98 24.24 -2.21
CA ASP A 76 2.96 25.27 -2.57
C ASP A 76 4.39 24.90 -2.13
N ILE A 77 4.56 24.21 -1.00
CA ILE A 77 5.85 23.66 -0.56
C ILE A 77 6.33 22.60 -1.55
N ASN A 78 5.44 21.71 -1.98
CA ASN A 78 5.77 20.66 -2.93
C ASN A 78 6.24 21.21 -4.28
N ASP A 79 5.66 22.32 -4.74
CA ASP A 79 6.05 22.97 -6.00
C ASP A 79 7.47 23.57 -5.98
N ARG A 80 8.02 23.86 -4.80
CA ARG A 80 9.41 24.33 -4.65
C ARG A 80 10.44 23.23 -4.87
N HIS A 81 10.03 21.97 -4.77
CA HIS A 81 10.92 20.83 -4.92
C HIS A 81 11.37 20.68 -6.38
N THR A 82 12.63 20.29 -6.61
CA THR A 82 13.19 20.14 -7.97
C THR A 82 12.44 19.13 -8.85
N ALA A 83 11.79 18.14 -8.23
CA ALA A 83 10.94 17.15 -8.90
C ALA A 83 9.56 17.68 -9.35
N SER A 84 9.12 18.86 -8.92
CA SER A 84 7.79 19.41 -9.27
C SER A 84 7.62 19.65 -10.79
N GLY A 85 8.73 19.88 -11.49
CA GLY A 85 8.78 20.07 -12.95
C GLY A 85 8.64 18.80 -13.78
N ARG A 86 8.51 17.60 -13.18
CA ARG A 86 8.43 16.33 -13.93
C ARG A 86 7.15 16.18 -14.76
N ASN A 87 6.08 16.83 -14.33
CA ASN A 87 4.76 16.75 -14.96
C ASN A 87 4.43 18.03 -15.73
N GLU A 88 3.60 17.90 -16.77
CA GLU A 88 3.06 19.04 -17.50
C GLU A 88 2.17 19.93 -16.60
N PRO A 89 2.02 21.23 -16.88
CA PRO A 89 1.22 22.13 -16.04
C PRO A 89 -0.23 21.68 -15.84
N TYR A 90 -0.93 21.22 -16.88
CA TYR A 90 -2.28 20.67 -16.75
C TYR A 90 -2.38 19.47 -15.80
N VAL A 91 -1.34 18.62 -15.73
CA VAL A 91 -1.29 17.47 -14.79
C VAL A 91 -1.23 17.97 -13.35
N ARG A 92 -0.40 18.98 -13.08
CA ARG A 92 -0.32 19.60 -11.75
C ARG A 92 -1.61 20.32 -11.39
N ASN A 93 -2.23 21.02 -12.34
CA ASN A 93 -3.52 21.69 -12.13
C ASN A 93 -4.61 20.67 -11.80
N TYR A 94 -4.68 19.55 -12.52
CA TYR A 94 -5.60 18.46 -12.17
C TYR A 94 -5.39 17.99 -10.72
N TYR A 95 -4.15 17.69 -10.34
CA TYR A 95 -3.83 17.22 -8.98
C TYR A 95 -4.23 18.25 -7.90
N ARG A 96 -3.91 19.54 -8.11
CA ARG A 96 -4.36 20.62 -7.20
C ARG A 96 -5.88 20.69 -7.11
N GLY A 97 -6.59 20.55 -8.23
CA GLY A 97 -8.05 20.52 -8.28
C GLY A 97 -8.63 19.35 -7.48
N GLN A 98 -8.06 18.15 -7.65
CA GLN A 98 -8.43 16.96 -6.88
C GLN A 98 -8.25 17.18 -5.37
N CYS A 99 -7.07 17.66 -4.93
CA CYS A 99 -6.82 17.93 -3.52
C CYS A 99 -7.80 18.98 -2.94
N CYS A 100 -8.12 20.03 -3.70
CA CYS A 100 -9.10 21.04 -3.28
C CYS A 100 -10.50 20.42 -3.11
N LEU A 101 -10.92 19.56 -4.06
CA LEU A 101 -12.21 18.90 -4.02
C LEU A 101 -12.32 17.94 -2.83
N GLU A 102 -11.32 17.10 -2.62
CA GLU A 102 -11.24 16.16 -1.50
C GLU A 102 -11.20 16.89 -0.14
N CYS A 103 -10.58 18.07 -0.09
CA CYS A 103 -10.56 18.93 1.10
C CYS A 103 -11.87 19.72 1.30
N GLY A 104 -12.84 19.61 0.38
CA GLY A 104 -14.16 20.24 0.48
C GLY A 104 -14.24 21.67 -0.05
N ASN A 105 -13.26 22.14 -0.83
CA ASN A 105 -13.28 23.45 -1.47
C ASN A 105 -13.57 23.33 -2.97
N GLU A 106 -14.86 23.25 -3.30
CA GLU A 106 -15.36 23.11 -4.67
C GLU A 106 -15.00 24.29 -5.57
N GLU A 107 -15.05 25.53 -5.05
CA GLU A 107 -14.72 26.74 -5.82
C GLU A 107 -13.27 26.69 -6.32
N LYS A 108 -12.33 26.41 -5.42
CA LYS A 108 -10.92 26.29 -5.79
C LYS A 108 -10.65 25.08 -6.67
N ALA A 109 -11.34 23.97 -6.43
CA ALA A 109 -11.26 22.79 -7.29
C ALA A 109 -11.64 23.13 -8.74
N LEU A 110 -12.75 23.85 -8.93
CA LEU A 110 -13.21 24.27 -10.26
C LEU A 110 -12.18 25.17 -10.96
N GLU A 111 -11.60 26.15 -10.26
CA GLU A 111 -10.55 27.01 -10.84
C GLU A 111 -9.41 26.17 -11.44
N TYR A 112 -8.90 25.19 -10.68
CA TYR A 112 -7.81 24.33 -11.12
C TYR A 112 -8.23 23.35 -12.22
N PHE A 113 -9.45 22.78 -12.14
CA PHE A 113 -9.95 21.93 -13.20
C PHE A 113 -10.14 22.68 -14.52
N TYR A 114 -10.58 23.95 -14.49
CA TYR A 114 -10.60 24.79 -15.69
C TYR A 114 -9.20 25.04 -16.25
N LEU A 115 -8.19 25.28 -15.40
CA LEU A 115 -6.81 25.43 -15.86
C LEU A 115 -6.30 24.14 -16.52
N CYS A 116 -6.59 22.98 -15.94
CA CYS A 116 -6.29 21.69 -16.58
C CYS A 116 -7.02 21.53 -17.91
N TYR A 117 -8.34 21.72 -17.92
CA TYR A 117 -9.20 21.48 -19.07
C TYR A 117 -8.87 22.41 -20.25
N ASN A 118 -8.53 23.67 -19.99
CA ASN A 118 -8.17 24.65 -21.03
C ASN A 118 -6.86 24.29 -21.75
N GLU A 119 -5.96 23.58 -21.08
CA GLU A 119 -4.71 23.08 -21.67
C GLU A 119 -4.89 21.71 -22.32
N ASN A 120 -5.60 20.79 -21.66
CA ASN A 120 -5.91 19.45 -22.17
C ASN A 120 -7.34 19.04 -21.77
N PRO A 121 -8.32 19.20 -22.67
CA PRO A 121 -9.73 18.92 -22.38
C PRO A 121 -10.02 17.46 -22.03
N ASP A 122 -9.22 16.52 -22.53
CA ASP A 122 -9.47 15.09 -22.38
C ASP A 122 -8.91 14.54 -21.08
N TYR A 123 -7.81 15.13 -20.60
CA TYR A 123 -7.06 14.60 -19.46
C TYR A 123 -7.89 14.40 -18.20
N ILE A 124 -8.77 15.35 -17.84
CA ILE A 124 -9.59 15.22 -16.63
C ILE A 124 -10.53 14.01 -16.69
N PHE A 125 -11.01 13.64 -17.89
CA PHE A 125 -11.93 12.53 -18.11
C PHE A 125 -11.23 11.16 -18.18
N THR A 126 -9.90 11.11 -18.11
CA THR A 126 -9.13 9.86 -17.97
C THR A 126 -8.68 9.61 -16.52
N ARG A 127 -9.26 10.34 -15.56
CA ARG A 127 -8.83 10.33 -14.15
C ARG A 127 -9.98 9.91 -13.23
N ALA A 128 -9.86 10.20 -11.93
CA ALA A 128 -10.75 9.66 -10.92
C ALA A 128 -12.23 10.05 -11.19
N PRO A 129 -13.18 9.10 -11.14
CA PRO A 129 -14.59 9.36 -11.45
C PRO A 129 -15.20 10.56 -10.73
N PHE A 130 -14.99 10.67 -9.42
CA PHE A 130 -15.55 11.77 -8.65
C PHE A 130 -15.05 13.16 -9.11
N CYS A 131 -13.84 13.26 -9.68
CA CYS A 131 -13.31 14.53 -10.20
C CYS A 131 -13.99 14.92 -11.51
N TYR A 132 -14.02 14.02 -12.49
CA TYR A 132 -14.64 14.35 -13.78
C TYR A 132 -16.16 14.45 -13.66
N GLU A 133 -16.82 13.67 -12.81
CA GLU A 133 -18.27 13.79 -12.58
C GLU A 133 -18.63 15.13 -11.92
N PHE A 134 -17.79 15.61 -11.00
CA PHE A 134 -17.95 16.94 -10.41
C PHE A 134 -17.75 18.03 -11.45
N PHE A 135 -16.64 17.99 -12.22
CA PHE A 135 -16.33 19.02 -13.20
C PHE A 135 -17.33 19.04 -14.37
N ASN A 136 -17.77 17.87 -14.85
CA ASN A 136 -18.68 17.75 -15.98
C ASN A 136 -20.03 18.45 -15.74
N LYS A 137 -20.51 18.51 -14.48
CA LYS A 137 -21.72 19.25 -14.10
C LYS A 137 -21.60 20.77 -14.28
N HIS A 138 -20.38 21.28 -14.38
CA HIS A 138 -20.08 22.70 -14.46
C HIS A 138 -19.68 23.16 -15.87
N LEU A 139 -19.56 22.22 -16.83
CA LEU A 139 -19.31 22.56 -18.22
C LEU A 139 -20.56 23.13 -18.89
N GLU A 140 -20.36 24.09 -19.82
CA GLU A 140 -21.45 24.60 -20.66
C GLU A 140 -22.09 23.47 -21.50
N ASN A 141 -21.27 22.52 -21.95
CA ASN A 141 -21.69 21.34 -22.69
C ASN A 141 -21.08 20.09 -22.01
N PRO A 142 -21.78 19.46 -21.06
CA PRO A 142 -21.31 18.25 -20.40
C PRO A 142 -21.06 17.11 -21.41
N ARG A 143 -20.00 16.33 -21.19
CA ARG A 143 -19.71 15.12 -21.94
C ARG A 143 -20.64 13.98 -21.53
N ASP A 144 -21.00 13.15 -22.49
CA ASP A 144 -21.65 11.86 -22.21
C ASP A 144 -20.61 10.92 -21.59
N ILE A 145 -20.76 10.65 -20.29
CA ILE A 145 -19.90 9.72 -19.56
C ILE A 145 -20.52 8.33 -19.73
N VAL A 146 -19.86 7.47 -20.50
CA VAL A 146 -20.18 6.04 -20.49
C VAL A 146 -19.61 5.49 -19.19
N LYS A 147 -20.48 5.06 -18.28
CA LYS A 147 -20.05 4.22 -17.18
C LYS A 147 -19.71 2.88 -17.81
N GLU A 148 -18.43 2.54 -17.88
CA GLU A 148 -18.08 1.13 -17.99
C GLU A 148 -18.74 0.47 -16.78
N ASP A 149 -19.70 -0.43 -17.02
CA ASP A 149 -20.09 -1.38 -15.99
C ASP A 149 -18.76 -2.06 -15.63
N GLU A 150 -18.26 -1.78 -14.42
CA GLU A 150 -17.23 -2.60 -13.81
C GLU A 150 -17.73 -4.03 -13.97
N GLY A 151 -17.09 -4.78 -14.87
CA GLY A 151 -17.48 -6.16 -15.14
C GLY A 151 -17.59 -6.88 -13.80
N GLU A 152 -18.64 -7.67 -13.63
CA GLU A 152 -18.68 -8.69 -12.58
C GLU A 152 -17.58 -9.71 -12.86
N ASP A 153 -16.31 -9.34 -12.68
CA ASP A 153 -15.20 -10.28 -12.61
C ASP A 153 -15.22 -10.90 -11.22
N ASN A 154 -16.28 -11.69 -10.95
CA ASN A 154 -16.36 -12.53 -9.76
C ASN A 154 -15.38 -13.72 -9.89
N PHE A 155 -14.09 -13.43 -9.95
CA PHE A 155 -13.02 -14.40 -9.77
C PHE A 155 -12.49 -14.25 -8.36
N PHE A 156 -13.28 -14.71 -7.37
CA PHE A 156 -12.95 -14.70 -5.94
C PHE A 156 -12.16 -13.46 -5.48
N ASP A 157 -12.79 -12.30 -5.36
CA ASP A 157 -12.09 -11.08 -4.92
C ASP A 157 -11.53 -11.19 -3.49
N SER A 158 -12.03 -12.15 -2.70
CA SER A 158 -11.66 -12.27 -1.30
C SER A 158 -11.93 -13.66 -0.72
N VAL A 159 -11.23 -14.02 0.37
CA VAL A 159 -11.50 -15.24 1.15
C VAL A 159 -11.70 -14.92 2.63
N ALA A 160 -12.60 -15.65 3.29
CA ALA A 160 -12.87 -15.50 4.71
C ALA A 160 -12.00 -16.42 5.56
N LEU A 161 -10.97 -15.88 6.21
CA LEU A 161 -10.07 -16.62 7.11
C LEU A 161 -10.27 -16.19 8.57
N GLU A 162 -11.35 -16.63 9.21
CA GLU A 162 -11.71 -16.27 10.60
C GLU A 162 -10.58 -16.54 11.62
N GLU A 163 -9.83 -17.63 11.48
CA GLU A 163 -8.72 -17.96 12.39
C GLU A 163 -7.55 -16.98 12.20
N TRP A 164 -7.34 -16.49 10.98
CA TRP A 164 -6.31 -15.49 10.68
C TRP A 164 -6.74 -14.14 11.22
N GLN A 165 -7.98 -13.73 10.96
CA GLN A 165 -8.58 -12.51 11.49
C GLN A 165 -8.46 -12.48 13.03
N SER A 166 -8.79 -13.60 13.69
CA SER A 166 -8.63 -13.73 15.15
C SER A 166 -7.17 -13.63 15.60
N PHE A 167 -6.23 -14.25 14.88
CA PHE A 167 -4.81 -14.22 15.22
C PHE A 167 -4.20 -12.81 15.07
N PHE A 168 -4.51 -12.12 13.97
CA PHE A 168 -3.96 -10.79 13.66
C PHE A 168 -4.74 -9.64 14.31
N GLY A 169 -5.96 -9.90 14.79
CA GLY A 169 -6.85 -8.87 15.33
C GLY A 169 -7.38 -7.92 14.26
N GLU A 170 -7.60 -8.44 13.04
CA GLU A 170 -8.01 -7.67 11.87
C GLU A 170 -9.34 -8.24 11.35
N GLU A 171 -10.32 -7.38 11.08
CA GLU A 171 -11.64 -7.79 10.57
C GLU A 171 -11.73 -7.69 9.03
N GLU A 172 -10.67 -7.20 8.37
CA GLU A 172 -10.64 -7.05 6.93
C GLU A 172 -10.64 -8.43 6.22
N ILE A 173 -11.34 -8.50 5.09
CA ILE A 173 -11.34 -9.68 4.24
C ILE A 173 -10.06 -9.65 3.41
N ILE A 174 -9.40 -10.80 3.29
CA ILE A 174 -8.12 -10.89 2.58
C ILE A 174 -8.40 -11.01 1.09
N ARG A 175 -7.78 -10.13 0.29
CA ARG A 175 -7.85 -10.19 -1.18
C ARG A 175 -7.36 -11.55 -1.67
N CYS A 176 -8.10 -12.15 -2.58
CA CYS A 176 -7.70 -13.39 -3.24
C CYS A 176 -7.54 -13.13 -4.73
N GLU A 177 -6.53 -13.72 -5.34
CA GLU A 177 -6.23 -13.55 -6.75
C GLU A 177 -5.82 -14.90 -7.35
N ILE A 178 -6.36 -15.21 -8.52
CA ILE A 178 -5.96 -16.38 -9.29
C ILE A 178 -4.80 -15.99 -10.19
N LEU A 179 -3.69 -16.72 -10.11
CA LEU A 179 -2.54 -16.53 -10.98
C LEU A 179 -2.62 -17.55 -12.12
N PHE A 180 -2.98 -17.06 -13.30
CA PHE A 180 -2.97 -17.83 -14.53
C PHE A 180 -1.53 -17.98 -15.06
N ASP A 181 -1.19 -19.18 -15.55
CA ASP A 181 0.14 -19.47 -16.10
C ASP A 181 0.34 -18.83 -17.49
N ASP A 182 -0.75 -18.57 -18.21
CA ASP A 182 -0.78 -17.88 -19.51
C ASP A 182 -1.64 -16.61 -19.39
N GLU A 183 -1.17 -15.50 -19.96
CA GLU A 183 -1.91 -14.22 -20.00
C GLU A 183 -3.21 -14.33 -20.82
N GLU A 184 -3.36 -15.36 -21.65
CA GLU A 184 -4.58 -15.66 -22.42
C GLU A 184 -5.53 -16.65 -21.71
N GLU A 185 -5.13 -17.27 -20.60
CA GLU A 185 -5.96 -18.21 -19.84
C GLU A 185 -6.77 -17.46 -18.79
N GLU A 186 -8.09 -17.43 -18.96
CA GLU A 186 -9.02 -16.74 -18.04
C GLU A 186 -10.03 -17.72 -17.41
N GLU A 187 -9.90 -19.03 -17.66
CA GLU A 187 -10.87 -20.04 -17.20
C GLU A 187 -10.44 -20.70 -15.88
N LEU A 188 -11.32 -20.64 -14.88
CA LEU A 188 -11.11 -21.34 -13.62
C LEU A 188 -11.15 -22.87 -13.81
N ALA A 189 -10.04 -23.52 -13.51
CA ALA A 189 -10.00 -24.96 -13.27
C ALA A 189 -10.65 -25.35 -11.93
N ILE A 190 -11.20 -26.58 -11.85
CA ILE A 190 -11.79 -27.14 -10.63
C ILE A 190 -10.76 -27.23 -9.50
N GLU A 191 -9.48 -27.36 -9.83
CA GLU A 191 -8.37 -27.34 -8.91
C GLU A 191 -8.26 -26.02 -8.14
N HIS A 192 -8.54 -24.86 -8.76
CA HIS A 192 -8.57 -23.58 -8.05
C HIS A 192 -9.62 -23.58 -6.94
N GLU A 193 -10.84 -24.03 -7.24
CA GLU A 193 -11.92 -24.16 -6.25
C GLU A 193 -11.52 -25.14 -5.14
N ASN A 194 -10.88 -26.27 -5.48
CA ASN A 194 -10.37 -27.22 -4.49
C ASN A 194 -9.33 -26.57 -3.57
N GLY A 195 -8.47 -25.71 -4.11
CA GLY A 195 -7.47 -24.95 -3.36
C GLY A 195 -8.08 -23.99 -2.35
N ILE A 196 -9.08 -23.21 -2.78
CA ILE A 196 -9.80 -22.27 -1.90
C ILE A 196 -10.52 -23.02 -0.79
N ASN A 197 -11.28 -24.06 -1.13
CA ASN A 197 -11.95 -24.91 -0.14
C ASN A 197 -10.96 -25.55 0.86
N TYR A 198 -9.79 -25.99 0.36
CA TYR A 198 -8.73 -26.52 1.21
C TYR A 198 -8.20 -25.46 2.16
N LEU A 199 -7.92 -24.25 1.67
CA LEU A 199 -7.44 -23.13 2.46
C LEU A 199 -8.43 -22.80 3.59
N GLU A 200 -9.71 -22.59 3.28
CA GLU A 200 -10.73 -22.24 4.27
C GLU A 200 -10.87 -23.32 5.36
N THR A 201 -10.85 -24.59 4.95
CA THR A 201 -11.01 -25.73 5.87
C THR A 201 -9.78 -25.96 6.75
N ASN A 202 -8.57 -25.67 6.25
CA ASN A 202 -7.29 -25.98 6.92
C ASN A 202 -6.50 -24.72 7.31
N GLN A 203 -7.17 -23.57 7.35
CA GLN A 203 -6.55 -22.25 7.54
C GLN A 203 -5.69 -22.18 8.80
N LYS A 204 -6.07 -22.90 9.85
CA LYS A 204 -5.35 -22.96 11.13
C LYS A 204 -4.03 -23.71 11.01
N GLU A 205 -4.03 -24.91 10.42
CA GLU A 205 -2.82 -25.68 10.21
C GLU A 205 -1.84 -24.97 9.27
N ILE A 206 -2.38 -24.30 8.23
CA ILE A 206 -1.58 -23.51 7.28
C ILE A 206 -0.91 -22.34 8.02
N LEU A 207 -1.69 -21.51 8.74
CA LEU A 207 -1.15 -20.39 9.50
C LEU A 207 -0.08 -20.83 10.50
N GLN A 208 -0.35 -21.90 11.25
CA GLN A 208 0.62 -22.45 12.19
C GLN A 208 1.91 -22.90 11.50
N SER A 209 1.81 -23.51 10.31
CA SER A 209 2.98 -23.95 9.54
C SER A 209 3.81 -22.77 9.06
N ILE A 210 3.14 -21.72 8.55
CA ILE A 210 3.79 -20.47 8.10
C ILE A 210 4.55 -19.81 9.26
N LEU A 211 3.86 -19.56 10.38
CA LEU A 211 4.47 -18.88 11.52
C LEU A 211 5.59 -19.70 12.17
N THR A 212 5.47 -21.02 12.18
CA THR A 212 6.51 -21.92 12.69
C THR A 212 7.76 -21.87 11.81
N GLU A 213 7.60 -21.81 10.49
CA GLU A 213 8.74 -21.67 9.59
C GLU A 213 9.37 -20.28 9.69
N LEU A 214 8.56 -19.22 9.77
CA LEU A 214 9.01 -17.86 10.00
C LEU A 214 9.86 -17.77 11.28
N LEU A 215 9.41 -18.38 12.38
CA LEU A 215 10.14 -18.40 13.65
C LEU A 215 11.56 -18.99 13.53
N LYS A 216 11.79 -19.93 12.60
CA LYS A 216 13.11 -20.53 12.36
C LYS A 216 14.05 -19.62 11.58
N VAL A 217 13.54 -18.95 10.54
CA VAL A 217 14.35 -18.13 9.63
C VAL A 217 14.58 -16.71 10.16
N TYR A 218 13.62 -16.20 10.95
CA TYR A 218 13.61 -14.82 11.44
C TYR A 218 14.89 -14.39 12.20
N PRO A 219 15.51 -15.20 13.09
CA PRO A 219 16.75 -14.81 13.75
C PRO A 219 17.95 -14.62 12.81
N GLN A 220 17.95 -15.28 11.66
CA GLN A 220 18.98 -15.04 10.64
C GLN A 220 18.66 -13.75 9.88
N TRP A 221 17.40 -13.53 9.49
CA TRP A 221 16.99 -12.27 8.86
C TRP A 221 17.25 -11.05 9.74
N GLN A 222 17.05 -11.14 11.06
CA GLN A 222 17.43 -10.05 11.99
C GLN A 222 18.90 -9.63 11.84
N LYS A 223 19.80 -10.59 11.58
CA LYS A 223 21.24 -10.30 11.35
C LYS A 223 21.50 -9.75 9.96
N ASP A 224 20.73 -10.18 8.97
CA ASP A 224 20.90 -9.75 7.58
C ASP A 224 20.38 -8.31 7.39
N TYR A 225 19.23 -7.97 7.97
CA TYR A 225 18.69 -6.61 8.02
C TYR A 225 19.52 -5.69 8.93
N ASN A 226 20.06 -6.23 10.03
CA ASN A 226 21.02 -5.55 10.91
C ASN A 226 20.54 -4.17 11.41
N TYR A 227 19.28 -4.09 11.84
CA TYR A 227 18.74 -2.88 12.47
C TYR A 227 19.60 -2.45 13.67
N SER A 228 19.67 -1.13 13.89
CA SER A 228 20.32 -0.53 15.05
C SER A 228 19.66 -1.02 16.36
N GLU A 229 20.38 -0.97 17.49
CA GLU A 229 19.79 -1.31 18.79
C GLU A 229 18.62 -0.38 19.19
N GLU A 230 18.56 0.81 18.60
CA GLU A 230 17.47 1.78 18.79
C GLU A 230 16.21 1.39 18.00
N ASP A 231 16.39 0.91 16.76
CA ASP A 231 15.28 0.63 15.83
C ASP A 231 14.84 -0.83 15.83
N LYS A 232 15.72 -1.75 16.24
CA LYS A 232 15.42 -3.19 16.31
C LYS A 232 14.17 -3.49 17.15
N PRO A 233 13.94 -2.89 18.35
CA PRO A 233 12.71 -3.13 19.11
C PRO A 233 11.43 -2.70 18.38
N ASP A 234 11.56 -1.80 17.41
CA ASP A 234 10.47 -1.31 16.58
C ASP A 234 10.16 -2.18 15.38
N PHE A 235 11.17 -2.46 14.57
CA PHE A 235 10.96 -3.12 13.29
C PHE A 235 11.17 -4.64 13.35
N MET A 236 12.16 -5.10 14.12
CA MET A 236 12.50 -6.53 14.22
C MET A 236 12.83 -6.98 15.66
N PRO A 237 11.89 -6.89 16.61
CA PRO A 237 12.13 -7.35 17.97
C PRO A 237 12.38 -8.86 18.00
N ASP A 238 13.03 -9.36 19.05
CA ASP A 238 13.24 -10.80 19.21
C ASP A 238 11.89 -11.51 19.44
N VAL A 239 11.63 -12.56 18.67
CA VAL A 239 10.38 -13.34 18.72
C VAL A 239 10.70 -14.77 19.18
N MET A 240 10.11 -15.18 20.31
CA MET A 240 10.35 -16.50 20.91
C MET A 240 9.22 -17.50 20.61
N GLU A 241 8.04 -17.02 20.25
CA GLU A 241 6.86 -17.82 19.98
C GLU A 241 6.07 -17.22 18.82
N ILE A 242 5.35 -18.07 18.07
CA ILE A 242 4.62 -17.66 16.87
C ILE A 242 3.65 -16.49 17.09
N LYS A 243 3.09 -16.37 18.30
CA LYS A 243 2.17 -15.28 18.67
C LYS A 243 2.82 -13.90 18.59
N GLY A 244 4.15 -13.80 18.73
CA GLY A 244 4.87 -12.54 18.61
C GLY A 244 4.79 -11.90 17.23
N PHE A 245 4.45 -12.67 16.18
CA PHE A 245 4.28 -12.14 14.83
C PHE A 245 2.95 -11.43 14.58
N ALA A 246 1.93 -11.61 15.44
CA ALA A 246 0.61 -11.00 15.23
C ALA A 246 0.65 -9.47 15.11
N SER A 247 1.59 -8.82 15.80
CA SER A 247 1.82 -7.37 15.75
C SER A 247 2.91 -6.93 14.75
N LEU A 248 3.57 -7.88 14.07
CA LEU A 248 4.69 -7.59 13.17
C LEU A 248 4.33 -7.80 11.71
N ILE A 249 3.34 -8.65 11.40
CA ILE A 249 2.88 -8.89 10.04
C ILE A 249 1.35 -8.75 9.95
N SER A 250 0.85 -8.43 8.76
CA SER A 250 -0.59 -8.47 8.42
C SER A 250 -0.78 -9.17 7.08
N PRO A 251 -1.77 -10.07 6.94
CA PRO A 251 -2.13 -10.61 5.63
C PRO A 251 -2.52 -9.48 4.68
N ALA A 252 -2.02 -9.53 3.44
CA ALA A 252 -2.34 -8.54 2.41
C ALA A 252 -3.06 -9.17 1.22
N ALA A 253 -2.59 -10.33 0.76
CA ALA A 253 -3.22 -11.07 -0.34
C ALA A 253 -2.94 -12.57 -0.27
N VAL A 254 -3.84 -13.34 -0.85
CA VAL A 254 -3.67 -14.77 -1.14
C VAL A 254 -3.67 -14.95 -2.65
N TYR A 255 -2.73 -15.75 -3.14
CA TYR A 255 -2.61 -16.10 -4.55
C TYR A 255 -2.88 -17.59 -4.74
N ILE A 256 -3.84 -17.94 -5.59
CA ILE A 256 -4.12 -19.33 -5.98
C ILE A 256 -3.50 -19.55 -7.36
N THR A 257 -2.52 -20.44 -7.45
CA THR A 257 -1.73 -20.64 -8.67
C THR A 257 -2.41 -21.62 -9.63
N SER A 258 -2.07 -21.53 -10.92
CA SER A 258 -2.49 -22.51 -11.94
C SER A 258 -1.58 -23.74 -12.04
N VAL A 259 -0.62 -23.88 -11.12
CA VAL A 259 0.24 -25.06 -11.02
C VAL A 259 -0.34 -26.04 -10.02
N PHE A 260 -0.76 -27.20 -10.52
CA PHE A 260 -1.48 -28.19 -9.72
C PHE A 260 -0.63 -29.40 -9.36
N LYS A 261 -0.78 -29.86 -8.11
CA LYS A 261 -0.23 -31.12 -7.62
C LYS A 261 -1.25 -31.81 -6.73
N GLU A 262 -1.55 -33.07 -7.05
CA GLU A 262 -2.58 -33.85 -6.34
C GLU A 262 -3.97 -33.19 -6.34
N ASN A 263 -4.37 -32.60 -7.49
CA ASN A 263 -5.65 -31.92 -7.68
C ASN A 263 -5.84 -30.68 -6.76
N LEU A 264 -4.73 -30.09 -6.33
CA LEU A 264 -4.70 -28.87 -5.52
C LEU A 264 -3.61 -27.92 -6.04
N PRO A 265 -3.85 -26.61 -6.05
CA PRO A 265 -2.88 -25.61 -6.45
C PRO A 265 -1.83 -25.41 -5.36
N TYR A 266 -0.71 -24.79 -5.76
CA TYR A 266 0.13 -24.09 -4.81
C TYR A 266 -0.56 -22.78 -4.39
N ILE A 267 -0.36 -22.38 -3.14
CA ILE A 267 -1.00 -21.19 -2.57
C ILE A 267 0.07 -20.25 -2.04
N GLY A 268 0.06 -19.03 -2.58
CA GLY A 268 0.90 -17.93 -2.16
C GLY A 268 0.22 -17.06 -1.11
N PHE A 269 1.00 -16.56 -0.15
CA PHE A 269 0.55 -15.66 0.89
C PHE A 269 1.48 -14.46 0.95
N LEU A 270 0.91 -13.28 0.77
CA LEU A 270 1.59 -12.01 0.92
C LEU A 270 1.19 -11.38 2.25
N PHE A 271 2.20 -10.94 3.00
CA PHE A 271 2.04 -10.19 4.23
C PHE A 271 2.76 -8.85 4.12
N SER A 272 2.15 -7.79 4.65
CA SER A 272 2.95 -6.64 5.08
C SER A 272 3.74 -7.03 6.32
N CYS A 273 4.90 -6.40 6.53
CA CYS A 273 5.73 -6.68 7.70
C CYS A 273 6.41 -5.42 8.24
N SER A 274 6.67 -5.38 9.53
CA SER A 274 7.27 -4.24 10.21
C SER A 274 8.71 -3.95 9.77
N TRP A 275 9.41 -4.91 9.18
CA TRP A 275 10.83 -4.79 8.85
C TRP A 275 11.13 -4.56 7.37
N ASP A 276 10.10 -4.57 6.54
CA ASP A 276 10.22 -4.23 5.13
C ASP A 276 8.86 -3.70 4.67
N SER A 277 8.66 -2.40 4.88
CA SER A 277 7.42 -1.70 4.54
C SER A 277 7.24 -1.52 3.02
N GLU A 278 8.33 -1.59 2.25
CA GLU A 278 8.31 -1.44 0.79
C GLU A 278 8.00 -2.76 0.09
N HIS A 279 8.61 -3.86 0.53
CA HIS A 279 8.51 -5.14 -0.18
C HIS A 279 7.60 -6.15 0.52
N GLY A 280 7.58 -6.23 1.85
CA GLY A 280 6.78 -7.22 2.58
C GLY A 280 7.34 -8.66 2.57
N LEU A 281 6.55 -9.59 3.09
CA LEU A 281 6.88 -11.01 3.30
C LEU A 281 6.03 -11.91 2.41
N GLY A 282 6.68 -12.79 1.64
CA GLY A 282 6.02 -13.77 0.79
C GLY A 282 6.24 -15.20 1.25
N VAL A 283 5.20 -16.03 1.15
CA VAL A 283 5.25 -17.46 1.49
C VAL A 283 4.52 -18.26 0.41
N MET A 284 5.13 -19.35 -0.05
CA MET A 284 4.51 -20.31 -0.95
C MET A 284 4.29 -21.62 -0.22
N THR A 285 3.07 -22.19 -0.32
CA THR A 285 2.73 -23.48 0.25
C THR A 285 2.15 -24.44 -0.79
N HIS A 286 2.25 -25.72 -0.51
CA HIS A 286 1.37 -26.74 -1.09
C HIS A 286 0.70 -27.43 0.08
N LYS A 287 -0.63 -27.31 0.18
CA LYS A 287 -1.36 -27.66 1.40
C LYS A 287 -0.79 -26.87 2.59
N ASN A 288 -0.43 -27.54 3.68
CA ASN A 288 0.23 -26.95 4.85
C ASN A 288 1.76 -27.05 4.81
N ARG A 289 2.36 -27.59 3.74
CA ARG A 289 3.83 -27.67 3.61
C ARG A 289 4.36 -26.34 3.07
N ILE A 290 5.34 -25.76 3.77
CA ILE A 290 6.07 -24.59 3.25
C ILE A 290 6.99 -25.03 2.11
N VAL A 291 6.79 -24.44 0.94
CA VAL A 291 7.65 -24.61 -0.24
C VAL A 291 8.79 -23.61 -0.18
N LYS A 292 8.48 -22.35 0.12
CA LYS A 292 9.46 -21.28 0.30
C LYS A 292 8.89 -20.14 1.14
N ILE A 293 9.77 -19.43 1.83
CA ILE A 293 9.50 -18.20 2.58
C ILE A 293 10.60 -17.18 2.26
N GLY A 294 10.23 -15.92 2.00
CA GLY A 294 11.15 -14.89 1.52
C GLY A 294 10.49 -13.52 1.37
N GLY A 295 10.98 -12.69 0.45
CA GLY A 295 10.32 -11.43 0.09
C GLY A 295 8.97 -11.66 -0.57
N ALA A 296 8.20 -10.60 -0.79
CA ALA A 296 6.85 -10.68 -1.37
C ALA A 296 6.76 -11.45 -2.69
N ASP A 297 7.80 -11.38 -3.52
CA ASP A 297 7.92 -12.12 -4.78
C ASP A 297 7.65 -13.63 -4.61
N THR A 298 8.02 -14.18 -3.45
CA THR A 298 7.79 -15.59 -3.13
C THR A 298 6.31 -15.97 -3.10
N ALA A 299 5.39 -15.02 -2.92
CA ALA A 299 3.95 -15.28 -2.92
C ALA A 299 3.37 -15.48 -4.34
N PHE A 300 4.03 -15.03 -5.40
CA PHE A 300 3.44 -15.04 -6.76
C PHE A 300 4.38 -15.50 -7.88
N LEU A 301 5.61 -15.93 -7.54
CA LEU A 301 6.54 -16.49 -8.53
C LEU A 301 6.33 -18.00 -8.72
N THR A 302 5.69 -18.39 -9.82
CA THR A 302 5.29 -19.78 -10.10
C THR A 302 6.45 -20.76 -10.33
N TRP A 303 7.63 -20.29 -10.75
CA TRP A 303 8.81 -21.18 -10.88
C TRP A 303 9.33 -21.77 -9.55
N ILE A 304 8.81 -21.32 -8.41
CA ILE A 304 9.16 -21.84 -7.07
C ILE A 304 8.54 -23.24 -6.84
N GLU A 305 7.58 -23.64 -7.68
CA GLU A 305 6.66 -24.77 -7.46
C GLU A 305 7.24 -26.14 -7.86
N GLU A 306 8.43 -26.19 -8.47
CA GLU A 306 9.06 -27.41 -9.00
C GLU A 306 10.04 -28.18 -8.05
N LYS A 307 9.91 -28.07 -6.72
CA LYS A 307 10.70 -28.90 -5.77
C LYS A 307 9.89 -29.80 -4.85
#